data_AF-A0A925JYR0-F1
#
_entry.id   AF-A0A925JYR0-F1
#
_cell.length_a   1.000
_cell.length_b   1.000
_cell.length_c   1.000
_cell.angle_alpha   90.00
_cell.angle_beta   90.00
_cell.angle_gamma   90.00
#
_symmetry.space_group_name_H-M   'P 1'
#
loop_
_entity.id
_entity.type
_entity.pdbx_description
1 polymer ?
#
loop_
_entity_poly.entity_id
_entity_poly.type
_entity_poly.pdbx_seq_one_letter_code
_entity_poly.pdbx_strand_id
1 'polypeptide(L)' 'MLRHLAEARGLRQSDLLPIFGSRGYASDVMNGKRGISKGKAKELAEFFHVSPELFF' A
#
# COMPACT_ATOMS: atom_id res chain seq x y z
N MET A 1 -8.04 -3.43 1.66
CA MET A 1 -7.79 -3.42 0.20
C MET A 1 -6.33 -3.62 -0.18
N LEU A 2 -5.38 -2.84 0.37
CA LEU A 2 -3.95 -2.93 0.01
C LEU A 2 -3.39 -4.36 -0.06
N ARG A 3 -3.60 -5.16 0.99
CA ARG A 3 -3.13 -6.56 1.03
C ARG A 3 -3.68 -7.39 -0.14
N HIS A 4 -4.97 -7.25 -0.43
CA HIS A 4 -5.62 -7.99 -1.50
C HIS A 4 -5.03 -7.64 -2.88
N LEU A 5 -4.80 -6.34 -3.15
CA LEU A 5 -4.15 -5.91 -4.39
C LEU A 5 -2.70 -6.38 -4.49
N ALA A 6 -1.98 -6.39 -3.37
CA ALA A 6 -0.61 -6.91 -3.31
C ALA A 6 -0.58 -8.42 -3.60
N GLU A 7 -1.47 -9.20 -2.97
CA GLU A 7 -1.60 -10.66 -3.19
C GLU A 7 -2.00 -10.97 -4.64
N ALA A 8 -2.96 -10.24 -5.20
CA ALA A 8 -3.39 -10.42 -6.59
C ALA A 8 -2.26 -10.16 -7.62
N ARG A 9 -1.27 -9.34 -7.25
CA ARG A 9 -0.08 -9.06 -8.07
C ARG A 9 1.16 -9.83 -7.63
N GLY A 10 1.07 -10.72 -6.63
CA GLY A 10 2.22 -11.46 -6.09
C GLY A 10 3.29 -10.57 -5.44
N LEU A 11 2.92 -9.37 -4.98
CA LEU A 11 3.86 -8.39 -4.43
C LEU A 11 4.19 -8.70 -2.97
N ARG A 12 5.45 -8.45 -2.63
CA ARG A 12 5.98 -8.51 -1.27
C ARG A 12 6.06 -7.11 -0.67
N GLN A 13 6.23 -7.03 0.65
CA GLN A 13 6.45 -5.76 1.36
C GLN A 13 7.62 -4.95 0.80
N SER A 14 8.67 -5.63 0.31
CA SER A 14 9.83 -5.00 -0.34
C SER A 14 9.47 -4.21 -1.58
N ASP A 15 8.41 -4.62 -2.29
CA ASP A 15 8.05 -4.04 -3.58
C ASP A 15 7.25 -2.73 -3.37
N LEU A 16 6.76 -2.51 -2.16
CA LEU A 16 6.09 -1.27 -1.74
C LEU A 16 7.05 -0.26 -1.08
N LEU A 17 8.36 -0.57 -1.04
CA LEU A 17 9.38 0.36 -0.52
C LEU A 17 9.42 1.71 -1.24
N PRO A 18 9.22 1.82 -2.57
CA PRO A 18 9.16 3.13 -3.23
C PRO A 18 8.05 4.03 -2.66
N ILE A 19 7.00 3.45 -2.07
CA ILE A 19 5.87 4.18 -1.49
C ILE A 19 6.09 4.42 0.00
N PHE A 20 6.52 3.42 0.77
CA PHE A 20 6.60 3.52 2.23
C PHE A 20 8.01 3.85 2.75
N GLY A 21 9.04 3.84 1.91
CA GLY A 21 10.43 4.12 2.26
C GLY A 21 11.12 3.04 3.13
N SER A 22 10.38 2.22 3.87
CA SER A 22 10.94 1.16 4.72
C SER A 22 10.05 -0.07 4.80
N ARG A 23 10.69 -1.24 5.01
CA ARG A 23 9.98 -2.53 5.13
C ARG A 23 9.09 -2.56 6.37
N GLY A 24 9.57 -1.99 7.47
CA GLY A 24 8.79 -1.88 8.72
C GLY A 24 7.51 -1.08 8.52
N TYR A 25 7.59 0.10 7.89
CA TYR A 25 6.40 0.90 7.62
C TYR A 25 5.44 0.20 6.65
N ALA A 26 5.94 -0.41 5.56
CA ALA A 26 5.10 -1.19 4.66
C ALA A 26 4.39 -2.36 5.39
N SER A 27 5.10 -3.06 6.27
CA SER A 27 4.54 -4.13 7.10
C SER A 27 3.45 -3.62 8.04
N ASP A 28 3.70 -2.52 8.75
CA ASP A 28 2.72 -1.94 9.68
C ASP A 28 1.43 -1.52 8.96
N VAL A 29 1.54 -0.94 7.77
CA VAL A 29 0.37 -0.55 6.97
C VAL A 29 -0.36 -1.78 6.43
N MET A 30 0.34 -2.76 5.87
CA MET A 30 -0.29 -3.98 5.36
C MET A 30 -0.98 -4.77 6.47
N ASN A 31 -0.44 -4.76 7.68
CA ASN A 31 -1.01 -5.40 8.87
C ASN A 31 -2.06 -4.53 9.59
N GLY A 32 -2.39 -3.35 9.08
CA GLY A 32 -3.40 -2.46 9.66
C GLY A 32 -2.97 -1.80 10.98
N LYS A 33 -1.71 -1.98 11.41
CA LYS A 33 -1.16 -1.31 12.60
C LYS A 33 -1.02 0.20 12.40
N ARG A 34 -0.90 0.63 11.13
CA ARG A 34 -0.87 2.03 10.75
C ARG A 34 -1.86 2.28 9.61
N GLY A 35 -2.65 3.35 9.73
CA GLY A 35 -3.59 3.76 8.69
C GLY A 35 -2.89 4.26 7.42
N ILE A 36 -3.65 4.27 6.32
CA ILE A 36 -3.21 4.85 5.04
C ILE A 36 -3.63 6.31 5.02
N SER A 37 -2.66 7.22 4.93
CA SER A 37 -2.96 8.65 4.80
C SER A 37 -3.47 8.98 3.39
N LYS A 38 -4.12 10.14 3.22
CA LYS A 38 -4.60 10.58 1.89
C LYS A 38 -3.48 10.68 0.85
N GLY A 39 -2.27 11.08 1.25
CA GLY A 39 -1.11 11.09 0.36
C GLY A 39 -0.73 9.69 -0.10
N LYS A 40 -0.64 8.74 0.84
CA LYS A 40 -0.30 7.34 0.53
C LYS A 40 -1.40 6.63 -0.26
N ALA A 41 -2.67 6.95 -0.03
CA ALA A 41 -3.77 6.45 -0.84
C ALA A 41 -3.60 6.83 -2.32
N LYS A 42 -3.16 8.07 -2.62
CA LYS A 42 -2.89 8.51 -4.00
C LYS A 42 -1.68 7.78 -4.61
N GLU A 43 -0.58 7.68 -3.89
CA GLU A 43 0.61 6.95 -4.36
C GLU A 43 0.30 5.46 -4.62
N LEU A 44 -0.48 4.83 -3.74
CA LEU A 44 -0.94 3.46 -3.93
C LEU A 44 -1.89 3.33 -5.12
N ALA A 45 -2.82 4.28 -5.28
CA ALA A 45 -3.74 4.30 -6.41
C ALA A 45 -3.01 4.40 -7.75
N GLU A 46 -1.99 5.24 -7.83
CA GLU A 46 -1.13 5.37 -9.01
C GLU A 46 -0.36 4.06 -9.27
N PHE A 47 0.27 3.49 -8.24
CA PHE A 47 1.02 2.24 -8.36
C PHE A 47 0.14 1.05 -8.75
N PHE A 48 -1.07 0.96 -8.19
CA PHE A 48 -2.03 -0.09 -8.49
C PHE A 48 -2.90 0.21 -9.72
N HIS A 49 -2.81 1.40 -10.31
CA HIS A 49 -3.70 1.85 -11.38
C HIS A 49 -5.20 1.66 -11.04
N VAL A 50 -5.59 2.07 -9.83
CA VAL A 50 -6.95 1.98 -9.30
C VAL A 50 -7.41 3.32 -8.72
N SER A 51 -8.68 3.44 -8.34
CA SER A 51 -9.17 4.64 -7.65
C SER A 51 -8.57 4.74 -6.24
N PRO A 52 -8.16 5.94 -5.76
CA PRO A 52 -7.71 6.16 -4.39
C PRO A 52 -8.80 5.93 -3.35
N GLU A 53 -10.08 5.94 -3.76
CA GLU A 53 -11.22 5.62 -2.90
C GLU A 53 -11.18 4.22 -2.29
N LEU A 54 -10.42 3.32 -2.92
CA LEU A 54 -10.18 1.97 -2.41
C LEU A 54 -9.35 1.91 -1.11
N PHE A 55 -8.75 3.03 -0.70
CA PHE A 55 -7.87 3.11 0.47
C PHE A 55 -8.38 4.08 1.56
N PHE A 56 -9.61 4.60 1.44
CA PHE A 56 -10.26 5.46 2.44
C PHE A 56 -11.19 4.67 3.36
#